data_AF-A0AA36F7Q7-F1
#
_entry.id   AF-A0AA36F7Q7-F1
#
_cell.length_a   1.000
_cell.length_b   1.000
_cell.length_c   1.000
_cell.angle_alpha   90.00
_cell.angle_beta   90.00
_cell.angle_gamma   90.00
#
_symmetry.space_group_name_H-M   'P 1'
#
loop_
_entity.id
_entity.type
_entity.pdbx_description
1 polymer ?
#
loop_
_entity_poly.entity_id
_entity_poly.type
_entity_poly.pdbx_seq_one_letter_code
_entity_poly.pdbx_strand_id
1 'polypeptide(L)'
;MSEAETESEYQESEKSDEESTQTRRKYSKTGTPTKLVISSKLSTQKAATVCRQLSQDGINVETPSQSGIYRLTIKEAVKLKQKMKKTPHLENWSLHFHGKCIDDQENQVLALKNEQ
;
A
#
# COMPACT_ATOMS: atom_id res chain seq x y z
N MET A 1 12.79 35.85 15.06
CA MET A 1 12.68 34.41 15.35
C MET A 1 12.36 33.74 14.04
N SER A 2 13.33 33.01 13.49
CA SER A 2 13.27 32.42 12.16
C SER A 2 13.24 30.92 12.32
N GLU A 3 12.16 30.28 11.88
CA GLU A 3 12.06 28.82 11.83
C GLU A 3 12.51 28.37 10.44
N ALA A 4 13.58 27.58 10.42
CA ALA A 4 14.17 27.03 9.21
C ALA A 4 13.45 25.73 8.84
N GLU A 5 12.84 25.71 7.65
CA GLU A 5 12.37 24.50 7.00
C GLU A 5 13.59 23.76 6.42
N THR A 6 13.95 22.61 7.00
CA THR A 6 14.97 21.72 6.43
C THR A 6 14.34 20.86 5.34
N GLU A 7 14.42 21.32 4.10
CA GLU A 7 14.21 20.52 2.90
C GLU A 7 15.44 19.63 2.71
N SER A 8 15.31 18.32 2.95
CA SER A 8 16.41 17.39 2.75
C SER A 8 16.55 17.07 1.26
N GLU A 9 17.40 17.84 0.60
CA GLU A 9 17.91 17.63 -0.74
C GLU A 9 18.64 16.27 -0.80
N TYR A 10 18.09 15.32 -1.54
CA TYR A 10 18.73 14.03 -1.79
C TYR A 10 19.93 14.26 -2.71
N GLN A 11 21.13 14.31 -2.12
CA GLN A 11 22.39 14.37 -2.84
C GLN A 11 22.60 13.09 -3.67
N GLU A 12 22.56 13.27 -4.99
CA GLU A 12 23.12 12.36 -5.98
C GLU A 12 24.65 12.34 -5.81
N SER A 13 25.18 11.22 -5.33
CA SER A 13 26.62 10.99 -5.25
C SER A 13 27.05 10.08 -6.42
N GLU A 14 27.63 10.69 -7.45
CA GLU A 14 28.31 9.96 -8.51
C GLU A 14 29.78 9.67 -8.13
N LYS A 15 30.13 8.39 -8.33
CA LYS A 15 31.43 7.77 -8.59
C LYS A 15 32.50 7.67 -7.49
N SER A 16 32.80 6.41 -7.16
CA SER A 16 34.17 5.91 -7.16
C SER A 16 34.17 4.50 -7.79
N ASP A 17 35.01 4.34 -8.81
CA ASP A 17 35.20 3.12 -9.60
C ASP A 17 36.03 2.11 -8.80
N GLU A 18 35.44 0.99 -8.36
CA GLU A 18 36.20 -0.24 -8.06
C GLU A 18 35.31 -1.49 -8.26
N GLU A 19 35.68 -2.23 -9.30
CA GLU A 19 35.47 -3.67 -9.54
C GLU A 19 34.41 -4.40 -8.70
N SER A 20 33.17 -4.38 -9.16
CA SER A 20 32.21 -5.42 -8.83
C SER A 20 31.43 -5.73 -10.09
N THR A 21 31.44 -6.99 -10.50
CA THR A 21 30.61 -7.53 -11.59
C THR A 21 29.14 -7.21 -11.28
N GLN A 22 28.68 -6.06 -11.75
CA GLN A 22 27.33 -5.57 -11.51
C GLN A 22 26.41 -6.40 -12.40
N THR A 23 25.96 -7.55 -11.90
CA THR A 23 24.79 -8.20 -12.45
C THR A 23 23.65 -7.19 -12.29
N ARG A 24 23.34 -6.46 -13.37
CA ARG A 24 22.10 -5.68 -13.48
C ARG A 24 21.00 -6.58 -12.97
N ARG A 25 20.46 -6.30 -11.77
CA ARG A 25 19.33 -7.05 -11.21
C ARG A 25 18.21 -6.90 -12.23
N LYS A 26 17.96 -7.97 -13.01
CA LYS A 26 16.82 -8.02 -13.93
C LYS A 26 15.60 -7.73 -13.09
N TYR A 27 14.95 -6.60 -13.35
CA TYR A 27 13.71 -6.24 -12.70
C TYR A 27 12.68 -7.28 -13.15
N SER A 28 12.43 -8.30 -12.32
CA SER A 28 11.40 -9.30 -12.59
C SER A 28 10.07 -8.55 -12.71
N LYS A 29 9.44 -8.61 -13.89
CA LYS A 29 8.10 -8.08 -14.11
C LYS A 29 7.11 -9.02 -13.42
N THR A 30 7.07 -8.98 -12.09
CA THR A 30 6.12 -9.74 -11.24
C THR A 30 4.67 -9.24 -11.35
N GLY A 31 4.29 -8.58 -12.46
CA GLY A 31 2.95 -8.05 -12.67
C GLY A 31 1.88 -9.15 -12.71
N THR A 32 2.02 -10.13 -13.60
CA THR A 32 1.07 -11.25 -13.76
C THR A 32 0.98 -12.15 -12.52
N PRO A 33 2.10 -12.57 -11.90
CA PRO A 33 2.09 -13.41 -10.71
C PRO A 33 1.54 -12.70 -9.47
N THR A 34 1.79 -11.39 -9.35
CA THR A 34 1.23 -10.62 -8.23
C THR A 34 -0.25 -10.35 -8.42
N LYS A 35 -0.71 -10.13 -9.66
CA LYS A 35 -2.15 -10.08 -9.95
C LYS A 35 -2.84 -11.37 -9.53
N LEU A 36 -2.24 -12.53 -9.79
CA LEU A 36 -2.76 -13.83 -9.34
C LEU A 36 -2.92 -13.89 -7.81
N VAL A 37 -1.89 -13.48 -7.06
CA VAL A 37 -1.95 -13.40 -5.58
C VAL A 37 -3.10 -12.50 -5.12
N ILE A 38 -3.20 -11.29 -5.67
CA ILE A 38 -4.17 -10.27 -5.23
C ILE A 38 -5.59 -10.62 -5.67
N SER A 39 -5.81 -10.97 -6.93
CA SER A 39 -7.14 -11.22 -7.49
C SER A 39 -7.73 -12.55 -7.04
N SER A 40 -6.88 -13.58 -6.91
CA SER A 40 -7.32 -14.94 -6.61
C SER A 40 -7.20 -15.28 -5.12
N LYS A 41 -6.79 -14.30 -4.29
CA LYS A 41 -6.60 -14.44 -2.84
C LYS A 41 -5.72 -15.64 -2.45
N LEU A 42 -4.73 -15.96 -3.30
CA LEU A 42 -3.78 -17.03 -3.02
C LEU A 42 -2.65 -16.51 -2.14
N SER A 43 -2.15 -17.35 -1.24
CA SER A 43 -0.89 -17.04 -0.56
C SER A 43 0.26 -17.00 -1.59
N THR A 44 1.32 -16.24 -1.29
CA THR A 44 2.52 -16.16 -2.13
C THR A 44 3.07 -17.54 -2.49
N GLN A 45 3.08 -18.45 -1.52
CA GLN A 45 3.57 -19.82 -1.71
C GLN A 45 2.68 -20.66 -2.64
N LYS A 46 1.35 -20.52 -2.52
CA LYS A 46 0.40 -21.18 -3.43
C LYS A 46 0.51 -20.60 -4.85
N ALA A 47 0.62 -19.28 -4.97
CA ALA A 47 0.82 -18.63 -6.25
C ALA A 47 2.15 -19.04 -6.92
N ALA A 48 3.24 -19.16 -6.15
CA ALA A 48 4.50 -19.68 -6.65
C ALA A 48 4.39 -21.12 -7.16
N THR A 49 3.60 -21.96 -6.48
CA THR A 49 3.32 -23.34 -6.93
C THR A 49 2.57 -23.35 -8.25
N VAL A 50 1.56 -22.49 -8.41
CA VAL A 50 0.81 -22.33 -9.66
C VAL A 50 1.72 -21.82 -10.79
N CYS A 51 2.54 -20.79 -10.55
CA CYS A 51 3.50 -20.30 -11.55
C CYS A 51 4.49 -21.38 -11.99
N ARG A 52 4.91 -22.27 -11.08
CA ARG A 52 5.77 -23.41 -11.41
C ARG A 52 5.05 -24.43 -12.29
N GLN A 53 3.80 -24.75 -12.00
CA GLN A 53 2.99 -25.65 -12.83
C GLN A 53 2.78 -25.08 -14.24
N LEU A 54 2.39 -23.81 -14.32
CA LEU A 54 2.22 -23.13 -15.62
C LEU A 54 3.53 -23.12 -16.44
N SER A 55 4.68 -22.96 -15.78
CA SER A 55 5.99 -23.03 -16.43
C SER A 55 6.29 -24.43 -16.97
N GLN A 56 5.84 -25.49 -16.29
CA GLN A 56 5.95 -26.88 -16.77
C GLN A 56 5.05 -27.13 -17.99
N ASP A 57 3.91 -26.45 -18.07
CA ASP A 57 2.98 -26.49 -19.20
C ASP A 57 3.42 -25.59 -20.38
N GLY A 58 4.63 -25.02 -20.32
CA GLY A 58 5.19 -24.15 -21.36
C GLY A 58 4.76 -22.68 -21.29
N ILE A 59 3.97 -22.30 -20.29
CA ILE A 59 3.56 -20.91 -20.05
C ILE A 59 4.55 -20.27 -19.09
N ASN A 60 5.55 -19.57 -19.64
CA ASN A 60 6.59 -18.93 -18.85
C ASN A 60 6.04 -17.74 -18.05
N VAL A 61 5.81 -17.94 -16.75
CA VAL A 61 5.35 -16.93 -15.80
C VAL A 61 6.37 -16.83 -14.68
N GLU A 62 6.95 -15.64 -14.49
CA GLU A 62 7.89 -15.41 -13.39
C GLU A 62 7.26 -15.73 -12.02
N THR A 63 8.03 -16.18 -11.05
CA THR A 63 7.51 -16.43 -9.69
C THR A 63 7.29 -15.11 -8.94
N PRO A 64 6.19 -14.93 -8.19
CA PRO A 64 6.01 -13.70 -7.41
C PRO A 64 7.05 -13.61 -6.30
N SER A 65 7.73 -12.47 -6.19
CA SER A 65 8.64 -12.18 -5.07
C SER A 65 7.88 -11.51 -3.91
N GLN A 66 8.25 -11.84 -2.68
CA GLN A 66 7.63 -11.25 -1.48
C GLN A 66 7.75 -9.72 -1.46
N SER A 67 8.90 -9.18 -1.86
CA SER A 67 9.11 -7.72 -1.97
C SER A 67 8.24 -7.09 -3.07
N GLY A 68 8.01 -7.80 -4.19
CA GLY A 68 7.11 -7.37 -5.26
C GLY A 68 5.66 -7.28 -4.79
N ILE A 69 5.20 -8.28 -4.02
CA ILE A 69 3.86 -8.30 -3.42
C ILE A 69 3.72 -7.16 -2.43
N TYR A 70 4.65 -7.02 -1.47
CA TYR A 70 4.61 -5.97 -0.46
C TYR A 70 4.53 -4.57 -1.07
N ARG A 71 5.37 -4.29 -2.09
CA ARG A 71 5.35 -3.00 -2.80
C ARG A 71 4.00 -2.73 -3.47
N LEU A 72 3.36 -3.75 -4.04
CA LEU A 72 2.04 -3.61 -4.66
C LEU A 72 0.93 -3.41 -3.63
N THR A 73 0.98 -4.12 -2.50
CA THR A 73 0.08 -3.88 -1.36
C THR A 73 0.15 -2.45 -0.87
N ILE A 74 1.36 -1.89 -0.69
CA ILE A 74 1.53 -0.48 -0.32
C ILE A 74 0.90 0.44 -1.37
N LYS A 75 1.16 0.21 -2.67
CA LYS A 75 0.58 1.03 -3.74
C LYS A 75 -0.94 1.04 -3.72
N GLU A 76 -1.57 -0.12 -3.52
CA GLU A 76 -3.03 -0.23 -3.41
C GLU A 76 -3.56 0.46 -2.14
N ALA A 77 -2.88 0.33 -1.00
CA ALA A 77 -3.23 1.05 0.23
C ALA A 77 -3.17 2.58 0.04
N VAL A 78 -2.16 3.09 -0.68
CA VAL A 78 -2.05 4.52 -1.02
C VAL A 78 -3.22 4.97 -1.90
N LYS A 79 -3.58 4.18 -2.92
CA LYS A 79 -4.75 4.48 -3.76
C LYS A 79 -6.05 4.49 -2.96
N LEU A 80 -6.22 3.51 -2.07
CA LEU A 80 -7.38 3.44 -1.17
C LEU A 80 -7.45 4.68 -0.28
N LYS A 81 -6.33 5.08 0.33
CA LYS A 81 -6.24 6.31 1.14
C LYS A 81 -6.62 7.56 0.33
N GLN A 82 -6.14 7.68 -0.90
CA GLN A 82 -6.52 8.78 -1.79
C GLN A 82 -8.00 8.76 -2.14
N LYS A 83 -8.56 7.57 -2.40
CA LYS A 83 -10.00 7.41 -2.65
C LYS A 83 -10.81 7.84 -1.43
N MET A 84 -10.48 7.34 -0.24
CA MET A 84 -11.15 7.69 1.02
C MET A 84 -11.06 9.17 1.38
N LYS A 85 -10.01 9.88 0.96
CA LYS A 85 -9.93 11.34 1.09
C LYS A 85 -10.85 12.08 0.12
N LYS A 86 -11.09 11.50 -1.06
CA LYS A 86 -11.86 12.13 -2.13
C LYS A 86 -13.34 11.81 -2.03
N THR A 87 -13.76 10.64 -1.56
CA THR A 87 -15.17 10.24 -1.50
C THR A 87 -16.01 10.71 -0.30
N PRO A 88 -15.51 11.40 0.77
CA PRO A 88 -16.37 11.74 1.91
C PRO A 88 -17.58 12.59 1.53
N HIS A 89 -17.45 13.48 0.55
CA HIS A 89 -18.55 14.33 0.07
C HIS A 89 -19.62 13.57 -0.74
N LEU A 90 -19.35 12.32 -1.13
CA LEU A 90 -20.30 11.45 -1.83
C LEU A 90 -21.07 10.55 -0.87
N GLU A 91 -20.72 10.58 0.42
CA GLU A 91 -21.30 9.75 1.46
C GLU A 91 -22.20 10.61 2.34
N ASN A 92 -23.27 10.01 2.88
CA ASN A 92 -24.14 10.70 3.83
C ASN A 92 -23.53 10.58 5.22
N TRP A 93 -23.24 11.70 5.85
CA TRP A 93 -22.70 11.75 7.20
C TRP A 93 -23.72 12.34 8.15
N SER A 94 -23.95 11.66 9.26
CA SER A 94 -24.78 12.15 10.36
C SER A 94 -23.91 12.57 11.54
N LEU A 95 -24.31 13.65 12.18
CA LEU A 95 -23.71 14.11 13.41
C LEU A 95 -24.65 13.79 14.57
N HIS A 96 -24.21 12.91 15.45
CA HIS A 96 -24.96 12.53 16.64
C HIS A 96 -24.44 13.31 17.83
N PHE A 97 -25.36 13.98 18.52
CA PHE A 97 -25.12 14.64 19.79
C PHE A 97 -25.66 13.74 20.90
N HIS A 98 -24.78 13.33 21.81
CA HIS A 98 -25.21 12.61 23.01
C HIS A 98 -24.74 13.38 24.24
N GLY A 99 -25.70 13.98 24.96
CA GLY A 99 -25.45 14.61 26.24
C GLY A 99 -25.72 13.62 27.37
N LYS A 100 -24.80 13.51 28.33
CA LYS A 100 -25.03 12.83 29.60
C LYS A 100 -24.59 13.74 30.74
N CYS A 101 -25.49 13.98 31.68
CA CYS A 101 -25.15 14.68 32.90
C CYS A 101 -24.52 13.69 33.90
N ILE A 102 -23.33 14.01 34.41
CA ILE A 102 -22.61 13.24 35.43
C ILE A 102 -22.09 14.25 36.44
N ASP A 103 -22.39 14.08 37.73
CA ASP A 103 -21.94 14.94 38.84
C ASP A 103 -22.15 16.45 38.58
N ASP A 104 -23.38 16.82 38.18
CA ASP A 104 -23.78 18.19 37.82
C ASP A 104 -22.98 18.83 36.66
N GLN A 105 -22.21 18.03 35.91
CA GLN A 105 -21.55 18.44 34.67
C GLN A 105 -22.20 17.78 33.44
N GLU A 106 -22.59 18.61 32.48
CA GLU A 106 -23.06 18.13 31.18
C GLU A 106 -21.87 17.73 30.30
N ASN A 107 -21.74 16.43 30.05
CA ASN A 107 -20.76 15.89 29.11
C ASN A 107 -21.43 15.69 27.76
N GLN A 108 -20.95 16.39 26.74
CA GLN A 108 -21.42 16.24 25.37
C GLN A 108 -20.42 15.43 24.57
N VAL A 109 -20.89 14.33 23.98
CA VAL A 109 -20.11 13.54 23.02
C VAL A 109 -20.64 13.82 21.62
N LEU A 110 -19.72 14.21 20.74
CA LEU A 110 -19.97 14.39 19.32
C LEU A 110 -19.50 13.14 18.57
N ALA A 111 -20.41 12.44 17.91
CA ALA A 111 -20.08 11.29 17.09
C ALA A 111 -20.44 11.57 15.63
N LEU A 112 -19.42 11.58 14.77
CA LEU A 112 -19.61 11.61 13.32
C LEU A 112 -19.76 10.18 12.82
N LYS A 113 -20.87 9.88 12.15
CA LYS A 113 -21.18 8.55 11.63
C LYS A 113 -21.47 8.63 10.14
N ASN A 114 -21.01 7.62 9.41
CA ASN A 114 -21.39 7.41 8.01
C ASN A 114 -22.70 6.63 7.97
N GLU A 115 -23.70 7.16 7.28
CA GLU A 115 -24.99 6.50 7.05
C GLU A 115 -24.87 5.55 5.85
N GLN A 116 -24.25 4.38 6.11
CA GLN A 116 -24.27 3.22 5.21
C GLN A 116 -25.23 2.15 5.73
#